data_AF-A0AAJ1D117-F1
#
_entry.id   AF-A0AAJ1D117-F1
#
_cell.length_a   1.000
_cell.length_b   1.000
_cell.length_c   1.000
_cell.angle_alpha   90.00
_cell.angle_beta   90.00
_cell.angle_gamma   90.00
#
_symmetry.space_group_name_H-M   'P 1'
#
loop_
_entity.id
_entity.type
_entity.pdbx_description
1 polymer ?
#
loop_
_entity_poly.entity_id
_entity_poly.type
_entity_poly.pdbx_seq_one_letter_code
_entity_poly.pdbx_strand_id
1 'polypeptide(L)'
;MNDAVEKKWLSGSKKLSRAQPGLDETLYVRSLKNVLKGYHFVECTDIITFLNLFCSAGIEKNELFYTEMKIKQCIDTHDNGSDYFSELRAAYKSITDMKHAYTKNFCDRED
;
A
#
# COMPACT_ATOMS: atom_id res chain seq x y z
N MET A 1 -26.98 7.24 24.66
CA MET A 1 -25.52 7.40 24.47
C MET A 1 -25.09 6.34 23.48
N ASN A 2 -24.85 6.69 22.21
CA ASN A 2 -23.92 6.02 21.28
C ASN A 2 -23.94 6.59 19.85
N ASP A 3 -24.92 7.41 19.48
CA ASP A 3 -24.97 7.97 18.10
C ASP A 3 -23.90 9.05 17.81
N ALA A 4 -23.36 9.70 18.85
CA ALA A 4 -22.40 10.80 18.69
C ALA A 4 -20.96 10.30 18.43
N VAL A 5 -20.62 9.09 18.87
CA VAL A 5 -19.29 8.50 18.66
C VAL A 5 -19.19 7.88 17.26
N GLU A 6 -20.27 7.26 16.78
CA GLU A 6 -20.33 6.64 15.46
C GLU A 6 -20.27 7.68 14.32
N LYS A 7 -20.93 8.83 14.50
CA LYS A 7 -20.87 9.94 13.54
C LYS A 7 -19.49 10.60 13.47
N LYS A 8 -18.68 10.50 14.54
CA LYS A 8 -17.32 11.07 14.58
C LYS A 8 -16.31 10.21 13.80
N TRP A 9 -16.50 8.88 13.80
CA TRP A 9 -15.70 7.96 12.97
C TRP A 9 -16.00 8.15 11.48
N LEU A 10 -17.28 8.27 11.10
CA LEU A 10 -17.68 8.46 9.70
C LEU A 10 -17.36 9.87 9.15
N SER A 11 -17.17 10.88 10.01
CA SER A 11 -16.78 12.22 9.57
C SER A 11 -15.26 12.39 9.34
N GLY A 12 -14.44 11.44 9.80
CA GLY A 12 -12.98 11.48 9.63
C GLY A 12 -12.51 11.11 8.21
N SER A 13 -13.33 10.40 7.43
CA SER A 13 -12.97 9.95 6.08
C SER A 13 -13.19 10.99 4.98
N LYS A 14 -13.62 12.21 5.33
CA LYS A 14 -13.79 13.32 4.38
C LYS A 14 -12.77 14.41 4.64
N LYS A 15 -11.55 14.20 4.13
CA LYS A 15 -10.59 15.22 3.61
C LYS A 15 -9.14 14.74 3.78
N LEU A 16 -8.68 13.92 2.84
CA LEU A 16 -7.29 13.95 2.40
C LEU A 16 -7.22 13.99 0.88
N SER A 17 -8.02 14.87 0.27
CA SER A 17 -7.70 15.38 -1.06
C SER A 17 -6.49 16.31 -0.96
N ARG A 18 -5.30 15.73 -0.84
CA ARG A 18 -4.06 16.45 -1.08
C ARG A 18 -3.28 15.66 -2.12
N ALA A 19 -3.72 15.82 -3.37
CA ALA A 19 -2.98 15.39 -4.54
C ALA A 19 -1.56 15.96 -4.45
N GLN A 20 -0.59 15.11 -4.13
CA GLN A 20 0.81 15.40 -4.43
C GLN A 20 1.08 15.01 -5.90
N PRO A 21 1.91 15.77 -6.62
CA PRO A 21 2.11 15.58 -8.04
C PRO A 21 3.07 14.42 -8.31
N GLY A 22 2.69 13.50 -9.20
CA GLY A 22 3.64 12.71 -9.99
C GLY A 22 3.38 11.21 -10.11
N LEU A 23 2.63 10.59 -9.19
CA LEU A 23 2.30 9.17 -9.26
C LEU A 23 0.80 8.98 -9.06
N ASP A 24 0.12 8.43 -10.06
CA ASP A 24 -1.28 8.03 -9.90
C ASP A 24 -1.29 6.78 -9.01
N GLU A 25 -1.51 6.98 -7.72
CA GLU A 25 -1.60 5.93 -6.70
C GLU A 25 -2.60 4.83 -7.10
N THR A 26 -3.68 5.19 -7.81
CA THR A 26 -4.67 4.22 -8.27
C THR A 26 -4.13 3.34 -9.39
N LEU A 27 -3.29 3.89 -10.28
CA LEU A 27 -2.55 3.12 -11.28
C LEU A 27 -1.50 2.23 -10.62
N TYR A 28 -0.82 2.71 -9.60
CA TYR A 28 0.13 1.89 -8.84
C TYR A 28 -0.59 0.69 -8.20
N VAL A 29 -1.69 0.91 -7.48
CA VAL A 29 -2.49 -0.17 -6.86
C VAL A 29 -2.95 -1.18 -7.92
N ARG A 30 -3.38 -0.71 -9.10
CA ARG A 30 -3.75 -1.60 -10.22
C ARG A 30 -2.56 -2.41 -10.72
N SER A 31 -1.41 -1.79 -10.94
CA SER A 31 -0.18 -2.43 -11.39
C SER A 31 0.29 -3.48 -10.39
N LEU A 32 0.33 -3.12 -9.11
CA LEU A 32 0.71 -4.01 -8.02
C LEU A 32 -0.19 -5.25 -7.97
N LYS A 33 -1.51 -5.08 -8.09
CA LYS A 33 -2.44 -6.22 -8.15
C LYS A 33 -2.15 -7.13 -9.34
N ASN A 34 -1.74 -6.60 -10.49
CA ASN A 34 -1.41 -7.42 -11.65
C ASN A 34 -0.13 -8.23 -11.42
N VAL A 35 0.91 -7.62 -10.83
CA VAL A 35 2.13 -8.35 -10.42
C VAL A 35 1.77 -9.47 -9.45
N LEU A 36 1.03 -9.15 -8.39
CA LEU A 36 0.67 -10.11 -7.34
C LEU A 36 -0.19 -11.28 -7.85
N LYS A 37 -1.02 -11.08 -8.87
CA LYS A 37 -1.81 -12.16 -9.50
C LYS A 37 -0.94 -13.19 -10.22
N GLY A 38 0.27 -12.83 -10.63
CA GLY A 38 1.23 -13.78 -11.19
C GLY A 38 1.75 -14.79 -10.17
N TYR A 39 1.56 -14.51 -8.87
CA TYR A 39 2.01 -15.33 -7.77
C TYR A 39 0.81 -15.96 -7.05
N HIS A 40 0.84 -17.27 -6.86
CA HIS A 40 -0.24 -18.02 -6.20
C HIS A 40 -0.02 -18.22 -4.69
N PHE A 41 0.75 -17.33 -4.06
CA PHE A 41 1.01 -17.39 -2.62
C PHE A 41 -0.14 -16.76 -1.83
N VAL A 42 -0.33 -17.25 -0.60
CA VAL A 42 -1.40 -16.75 0.29
C VAL A 42 -1.20 -15.28 0.64
N GLU A 43 0.05 -14.85 0.83
CA GLU A 43 0.40 -13.46 1.09
C GLU A 43 -0.02 -12.52 -0.05
N CYS A 44 0.14 -12.95 -1.30
CA CYS A 44 -0.30 -12.18 -2.47
C CYS A 44 -1.83 -12.03 -2.50
N THR A 45 -2.56 -13.09 -2.12
CA THR A 45 -4.03 -13.07 -2.03
C THR A 45 -4.51 -12.14 -0.91
N ASP A 46 -3.86 -12.17 0.25
CA ASP A 46 -4.14 -11.25 1.37
C ASP A 46 -3.97 -9.79 0.94
N ILE A 47 -2.85 -9.48 0.24
CA ILE A 47 -2.57 -8.13 -0.23
C ILE A 47 -3.63 -7.69 -1.25
N ILE A 48 -3.93 -8.52 -2.26
CA ILE A 48 -4.93 -8.18 -3.29
C ILE A 48 -6.29 -7.90 -2.64
N THR A 49 -6.69 -8.72 -1.67
CA THR A 49 -7.95 -8.57 -0.93
C THR A 49 -7.96 -7.24 -0.16
N PHE A 50 -6.90 -6.95 0.58
CA PHE A 50 -6.73 -5.69 1.28
C PHE A 50 -6.82 -4.47 0.34
N LEU A 51 -6.09 -4.49 -0.78
CA LEU A 51 -6.09 -3.39 -1.75
C LEU A 51 -7.47 -3.16 -2.38
N ASN A 52 -8.26 -4.22 -2.59
CA ASN A 52 -9.61 -4.09 -3.13
C ASN A 52 -10.59 -3.51 -2.10
N LEU A 53 -10.45 -3.84 -0.82
CA LEU A 53 -11.34 -3.39 0.24
C LEU A 53 -11.04 -1.96 0.70
N PHE A 54 -9.76 -1.61 0.81
CA PHE A 54 -9.34 -0.38 1.49
C PHE A 54 -8.70 0.67 0.54
N CYS A 55 -8.15 0.25 -0.61
CA CYS A 55 -7.33 1.11 -1.47
C CYS A 55 -7.99 1.47 -2.81
N SER A 56 -9.32 1.59 -2.83
CA SER A 56 -10.07 1.89 -4.07
C SER A 56 -9.84 3.32 -4.60
N ALA A 57 -9.52 4.25 -3.70
CA ALA A 57 -9.28 5.66 -4.03
C ALA A 57 -7.79 6.06 -4.10
N GLY A 58 -6.88 5.12 -3.82
CA GLY A 58 -5.45 5.40 -3.65
C GLY A 58 -4.85 4.54 -2.54
N ILE A 59 -3.56 4.72 -2.27
CA ILE A 59 -2.84 3.99 -1.22
C ILE A 59 -2.23 5.00 -0.25
N GLU A 60 -2.76 5.06 0.98
CA GLU A 60 -2.25 5.99 1.98
C GLU A 60 -1.15 5.35 2.84
N LYS A 61 -0.67 6.10 3.84
CA LYS A 61 0.50 5.74 4.65
C LYS A 61 0.36 4.36 5.28
N ASN A 62 -0.73 4.08 5.99
CA ASN A 62 -0.87 2.83 6.74
C ASN A 62 -0.98 1.63 5.81
N GLU A 63 -1.63 1.83 4.66
CA GLU A 63 -1.78 0.87 3.58
C GLU A 63 -0.42 0.55 2.96
N LEU A 64 0.47 1.54 2.79
CA LEU A 64 1.86 1.32 2.37
C LEU A 64 2.62 0.44 3.36
N PHE A 65 2.52 0.71 4.67
CA PHE A 65 3.17 -0.09 5.71
C PHE A 65 2.68 -1.54 5.70
N TYR A 66 1.37 -1.76 5.68
CA TYR A 66 0.79 -3.11 5.65
C TYR A 66 1.23 -3.86 4.39
N THR A 67 1.13 -3.22 3.24
CA THR A 67 1.43 -3.84 1.95
C THR A 67 2.92 -4.16 1.82
N GLU A 68 3.81 -3.24 2.22
CA GLU A 68 5.25 -3.51 2.26
C GLU A 68 5.57 -4.71 3.15
N MET A 69 5.03 -4.74 4.38
CA MET A 69 5.27 -5.81 5.33
C MET A 69 4.86 -7.18 4.75
N LYS A 70 3.70 -7.25 4.08
CA LYS A 70 3.22 -8.50 3.47
C LYS A 70 4.02 -8.90 2.23
N ILE A 71 4.44 -7.96 1.39
CA ILE A 71 5.33 -8.27 0.26
C ILE A 71 6.68 -8.78 0.77
N LYS A 72 7.23 -8.15 1.82
CA LYS A 72 8.46 -8.62 2.46
C LYS A 72 8.31 -10.04 2.98
N GLN A 73 7.22 -10.34 3.69
CA GLN A 73 6.93 -11.70 4.15
C GLN A 73 6.92 -12.70 2.99
N CYS A 74 6.27 -12.35 1.87
CA CYS A 74 6.22 -13.19 0.68
C CYS A 74 7.61 -13.47 0.09
N ILE A 75 8.46 -12.43 -0.01
CA ILE A 75 9.84 -12.56 -0.50
C ILE A 75 10.66 -13.42 0.47
N ASP A 76 10.65 -13.11 1.75
CA ASP A 76 11.45 -13.82 2.77
C ASP A 76 11.09 -15.32 2.85
N THR A 77 9.85 -15.68 2.50
CA THR A 77 9.36 -17.06 2.57
C THR A 77 9.60 -17.85 1.27
N HIS A 78 9.35 -17.23 0.11
CA HIS A 78 9.27 -17.95 -1.16
C HIS A 78 10.38 -17.61 -2.16
N ASP A 79 11.01 -16.44 -2.06
CA ASP A 79 12.02 -16.01 -3.03
C ASP A 79 13.29 -16.86 -2.91
N ASN A 80 13.62 -17.58 -3.99
CA ASN A 80 14.81 -18.41 -4.11
C ASN A 80 15.93 -17.77 -4.93
N GLY A 81 15.81 -16.47 -5.26
CA GLY A 81 16.77 -15.71 -6.06
C GLY A 81 16.57 -15.81 -7.57
N SER A 82 15.64 -16.63 -8.06
CA SER A 82 15.38 -16.74 -9.50
C SER A 82 14.71 -15.50 -10.09
N ASP A 83 14.75 -15.37 -11.42
CA ASP A 83 14.14 -14.26 -12.16
C ASP A 83 12.61 -14.24 -12.09
N TYR A 84 11.98 -15.36 -11.72
CA TYR A 84 10.54 -15.45 -11.47
C TYR A 84 10.07 -14.41 -10.42
N PHE A 85 10.93 -14.06 -9.45
CA PHE A 85 10.62 -13.10 -8.39
C PHE A 85 11.05 -11.66 -8.69
N SER A 86 11.56 -11.38 -9.89
CA SER A 86 12.08 -10.05 -10.25
C SER A 86 11.02 -8.95 -10.13
N GLU A 87 9.81 -9.19 -10.62
CA GLU A 87 8.70 -8.24 -10.52
C GLU A 87 8.24 -8.02 -9.07
N LEU A 88 8.23 -9.08 -8.25
CA LEU A 88 7.89 -8.98 -6.83
C LEU A 88 8.94 -8.15 -6.06
N ARG A 89 10.24 -8.35 -6.34
CA ARG A 89 11.32 -7.53 -5.78
C ARG A 89 11.25 -6.08 -6.21
N ALA A 90 10.92 -5.83 -7.48
CA ALA A 90 10.71 -4.48 -7.99
C ALA A 90 9.52 -3.79 -7.31
N ALA A 91 8.40 -4.51 -7.15
CA ALA A 91 7.23 -4.02 -6.42
C ALA A 91 7.55 -3.68 -4.96
N TYR A 92 8.32 -4.53 -4.28
CA TYR A 92 8.81 -4.28 -2.93
C TYR A 92 9.64 -3.00 -2.85
N LYS A 93 10.61 -2.83 -3.76
CA LYS A 93 11.42 -1.63 -3.81
C LYS A 93 10.56 -0.38 -4.01
N SER A 94 9.63 -0.41 -4.97
CA SER A 94 8.73 0.73 -5.24
C SER A 94 7.90 1.12 -4.02
N ILE A 95 7.35 0.14 -3.29
CA ILE A 95 6.53 0.45 -2.12
C ILE A 95 7.34 0.99 -0.94
N THR A 96 8.55 0.48 -0.74
CA THR A 96 9.49 1.00 0.26
C THR A 96 9.89 2.44 -0.07
N ASP A 97 10.18 2.74 -1.34
CA ASP A 97 10.52 4.10 -1.79
C ASP A 97 9.36 5.08 -1.54
N MET A 98 8.11 4.67 -1.85
CA MET A 98 6.92 5.47 -1.55
C MET A 98 6.73 5.68 -0.05
N LYS A 99 6.80 4.63 0.76
CA LYS A 99 6.69 4.71 2.22
C LYS A 99 7.71 5.69 2.81
N HIS A 100 8.95 5.67 2.33
CA HIS A 100 9.98 6.62 2.74
C HIS A 100 9.66 8.05 2.33
N ALA A 101 9.15 8.28 1.12
CA ALA A 101 8.72 9.60 0.67
C ALA A 101 7.60 10.18 1.57
N TYR A 102 6.61 9.36 1.96
CA TYR A 102 5.57 9.79 2.91
C TYR A 102 6.11 10.12 4.29
N THR A 103 7.13 9.39 4.76
CA THR A 103 7.71 9.61 6.08
C THR A 103 8.58 10.87 6.10
N LYS A 104 9.38 11.11 5.05
CA LYS A 104 10.23 12.29 4.92
C LYS A 104 9.44 13.59 4.86
N ASN A 105 8.33 13.59 4.11
CA ASN A 105 7.42 14.73 3.98
C ASN A 105 6.76 15.17 5.31
N PHE A 106 6.90 14.38 6.38
CA PHE A 106 6.41 14.71 7.71
C PHE A 106 7.46 15.42 8.57
N CYS A 107 8.74 15.01 8.47
CA CYS A 107 9.84 15.66 9.20
C CYS A 107 10.12 17.08 8.70
N ASP A 108 9.91 17.35 7.41
CA ASP A 108 10.15 18.68 6.81
C ASP A 108 9.03 19.70 7.11
N ARG A 109 8.09 19.42 8.03
CA ARG A 109 6.95 20.29 8.37
C ARG A 109 6.92 20.77 9.82
N GLU A 110 7.96 20.47 10.60
CA GLU A 110 8.07 20.89 12.01
C GLU A 110 8.92 22.16 12.23
N ASP A 111 9.30 22.88 11.17
CA ASP A 111 10.00 24.18 11.23
C ASP A 111 9.09 25.36 10.81
#